data_AF-A0A953SHI7-F1
#
_entry.id   AF-A0A953SHI7-F1
#
_cell.length_a   1.000
_cell.length_b   1.000
_cell.length_c   1.000
_cell.angle_alpha   90.00
_cell.angle_beta   90.00
_cell.angle_gamma   90.00
#
_symmetry.space_group_name_H-M   'P 1'
#
loop_
_entity.id
_entity.type
_entity.pdbx_description
1 polymer ?
#
loop_
_entity_poly.entity_id
_entity_poly.type
_entity_poly.pdbx_seq_one_letter_code
_entity_poly.pdbx_strand_id
1 'polypeptide(L)'
;MTVHPASELLQSLNDPTNAGWAWSPQPEAQRLVEELMLVFLERCPDSAAFGERIIAETGTHITDWAGVILTPDTPETRDRLDQAGYTPRTTEFVDEDIHYAFEQRLGVFPDILLTESDRMSVGLRVESIADCFAFNQLKGFEHIQGEPFARARWAPIYSGERAALWVMERHGYNGYHLAFEPAENRIAAMHHLERFRTRARCFG
;
A
#
# COMPACT_ATOMS: atom_id res chain seq x y z
N MET A 1 19.45 15.39 -46.20
CA MET A 1 19.69 15.19 -44.77
C MET A 1 18.81 14.04 -44.34
N THR A 2 19.36 12.83 -44.42
CA THR A 2 18.63 11.56 -44.32
C THR A 2 18.53 11.20 -42.84
N VAL A 3 17.32 11.24 -42.28
CA VAL A 3 17.08 10.83 -40.89
C VAL A 3 17.23 9.30 -40.83
N HIS A 4 18.11 8.83 -39.95
CA HIS A 4 18.40 7.41 -39.75
C HIS A 4 17.17 6.68 -39.14
N PRO A 5 16.79 5.49 -39.64
CA PRO A 5 15.63 4.72 -39.17
C PRO A 5 15.74 4.18 -37.73
N ALA A 6 16.90 4.33 -37.08
CA ALA A 6 17.10 3.95 -35.69
C ALA A 6 16.45 4.93 -34.69
N SER A 7 16.16 6.17 -35.11
CA SER A 7 15.56 7.18 -34.24
C SER A 7 14.06 6.98 -34.00
N GLU A 8 13.34 6.38 -34.94
CA GLU A 8 11.90 6.09 -34.82
C GLU A 8 11.63 4.84 -33.95
N LEU A 9 12.51 3.84 -34.01
CA LEU A 9 12.45 2.64 -33.15
C LEU A 9 12.74 2.93 -31.67
N LEU A 10 13.51 3.98 -31.37
CA LEU A 10 13.76 4.43 -29.99
C LEU A 10 12.67 5.38 -29.47
N GLN A 11 11.89 6.00 -30.35
CA GLN A 11 10.73 6.82 -29.97
C GLN A 11 9.48 5.96 -29.68
N SER A 12 9.30 4.82 -30.36
CA SER A 12 8.17 3.91 -30.08
C SER A 12 8.32 3.10 -28.78
N LEU A 13 9.54 2.97 -28.24
CA LEU A 13 9.78 2.33 -26.94
C LEU A 13 9.56 3.26 -25.73
N ASN A 14 9.42 4.57 -25.98
CA ASN A 14 9.34 5.61 -24.93
C ASN A 14 8.05 6.44 -24.99
N ASP A 15 7.04 6.00 -25.75
CA ASP A 15 5.69 6.57 -25.66
C ASP A 15 4.84 5.67 -24.74
N PRO A 16 4.70 6.00 -23.44
CA PRO A 16 3.88 5.23 -22.51
C PRO A 16 2.38 5.32 -22.83
N THR A 17 1.99 6.09 -23.86
CA THR A 17 0.59 6.42 -24.12
C THR A 17 -0.05 5.79 -25.35
N ASN A 18 0.63 5.04 -26.22
CA ASN A 18 -0.09 4.41 -27.34
C ASN A 18 0.61 3.22 -28.02
N ALA A 19 0.28 2.01 -27.55
CA ALA A 19 -0.23 0.90 -28.36
C ALA A 19 -0.34 -0.38 -27.50
N GLY A 20 -1.41 -0.53 -26.72
CA GLY A 20 -1.72 -1.82 -26.08
C GLY A 20 -2.38 -1.79 -24.70
N TRP A 21 -2.41 -0.64 -24.01
CA TRP A 21 -3.10 -0.54 -22.71
C TRP A 21 -4.62 -0.42 -22.91
N ALA A 22 -5.30 -1.55 -23.00
CA ALA A 22 -6.75 -1.62 -23.00
C ALA A 22 -7.23 -1.76 -21.54
N TRP A 23 -7.66 -0.66 -20.94
CA TRP A 23 -8.31 -0.74 -19.62
C TRP A 23 -9.54 -1.64 -19.71
N SER A 24 -9.63 -2.60 -18.80
CA SER A 24 -10.81 -3.44 -18.62
C SER A 24 -11.12 -3.58 -17.13
N PRO A 25 -12.41 -3.71 -16.75
CA PRO A 25 -12.78 -4.05 -15.39
C PRO A 25 -12.07 -5.32 -14.92
N GLN A 26 -11.69 -5.37 -13.64
CA GLN A 26 -11.04 -6.53 -13.00
C GLN A 26 -11.92 -7.08 -11.86
N PRO A 27 -13.11 -7.65 -12.17
CA PRO A 27 -14.08 -8.02 -11.14
C PRO A 27 -13.59 -9.17 -10.25
N GLU A 28 -12.75 -10.08 -10.74
CA GLU A 28 -12.15 -11.16 -9.96
C GLU A 28 -11.20 -10.61 -8.89
N ALA A 29 -10.38 -9.61 -9.24
CA ALA A 29 -9.50 -8.93 -8.30
C ALA A 29 -10.27 -8.18 -7.21
N GLN A 30 -11.33 -7.46 -7.61
CA GLN A 30 -12.21 -6.78 -6.65
C GLN A 30 -12.84 -7.77 -5.67
N ARG A 31 -13.42 -8.85 -6.19
CA ARG A 31 -14.08 -9.89 -5.38
C ARG A 31 -13.11 -10.52 -4.37
N LEU A 32 -11.89 -10.83 -4.82
CA LEU A 32 -10.85 -11.36 -3.94
C LEU A 32 -10.52 -10.40 -2.79
N VAL A 33 -10.34 -9.11 -3.09
CA VAL A 33 -10.04 -8.08 -2.07
C VAL A 33 -11.20 -7.93 -1.10
N GLU A 34 -12.44 -7.88 -1.58
CA GLU A 34 -13.64 -7.80 -0.75
C GLU A 34 -13.77 -9.00 0.19
N GLU A 35 -13.56 -10.22 -0.32
CA GLU A 35 -13.60 -11.45 0.47
C GLU A 35 -12.50 -11.48 1.56
N LEU A 36 -11.27 -11.07 1.23
CA LEU A 36 -10.18 -10.99 2.21
C LEU A 36 -10.46 -9.93 3.27
N MET A 37 -10.97 -8.77 2.87
CA MET A 37 -11.32 -7.69 3.78
C MET A 37 -12.49 -8.06 4.69
N LEU A 38 -13.50 -8.78 4.18
CA LEU A 38 -14.60 -9.29 5.00
C LEU A 38 -14.09 -10.21 6.11
N VAL A 39 -13.29 -11.23 5.77
CA VAL A 39 -12.69 -12.15 6.75
C VAL A 39 -11.84 -11.39 7.77
N PHE A 40 -11.08 -10.40 7.33
CA PHE A 40 -10.28 -9.55 8.23
C PHE A 40 -11.15 -8.74 9.21
N LEU A 41 -12.20 -8.09 8.73
CA LEU A 41 -13.07 -7.24 9.55
C LEU A 41 -13.91 -8.06 10.55
N GLU A 42 -14.34 -9.26 10.18
CA GLU A 42 -14.98 -10.21 11.10
C GLU A 42 -14.07 -10.58 12.27
N ARG A 43 -12.76 -10.69 12.03
CA ARG A 43 -11.75 -11.02 13.04
C ARG A 43 -11.26 -9.82 13.84
N CYS A 44 -11.55 -8.59 13.40
CA CYS A 44 -11.08 -7.36 14.04
C CYS A 44 -12.22 -6.32 14.17
N PRO A 45 -13.11 -6.46 15.16
CA PRO A 45 -14.29 -5.59 15.31
C PRO A 45 -13.97 -4.10 15.43
N ASP A 46 -12.87 -3.73 16.09
CA ASP A 46 -12.44 -2.33 16.17
C ASP A 46 -12.09 -1.76 14.78
N SER A 47 -11.56 -2.58 13.89
CA SER A 47 -11.30 -2.19 12.49
C SER A 47 -12.60 -2.07 11.68
N ALA A 48 -13.61 -2.90 11.97
CA ALA A 48 -14.93 -2.78 11.37
C ALA A 48 -15.60 -1.46 11.78
N ALA A 49 -15.62 -1.15 13.08
CA ALA A 49 -16.13 0.11 13.59
C ALA A 49 -15.35 1.33 13.04
N PHE A 50 -14.04 1.20 12.88
CA PHE A 50 -13.23 2.22 12.22
C PHE A 50 -13.61 2.40 10.75
N GLY A 51 -13.87 1.30 10.02
CA GLY A 51 -14.34 1.33 8.64
C GLY A 51 -15.70 2.03 8.48
N GLU A 52 -16.64 1.80 9.40
CA GLU A 52 -17.93 2.51 9.43
C GLU A 52 -17.74 4.02 9.58
N ARG A 53 -16.81 4.43 10.45
CA ARG A 53 -16.45 5.84 10.62
C ARG A 53 -15.85 6.45 9.36
N ILE A 54 -14.92 5.74 8.68
CA ILE A 54 -14.36 6.23 7.41
C ILE A 54 -15.50 6.51 6.42
N ILE A 55 -16.44 5.56 6.24
CA ILE A 55 -17.57 5.75 5.33
C ILE A 55 -18.41 6.99 5.73
N ALA A 56 -18.69 7.16 7.02
CA ALA A 56 -19.48 8.28 7.52
C ALA A 56 -18.77 9.64 7.38
N GLU A 57 -17.45 9.68 7.57
CA GLU A 57 -16.66 10.91 7.61
C GLU A 57 -16.13 11.33 6.23
N THR A 58 -15.86 10.38 5.33
CA THR A 58 -15.20 10.64 4.03
C THR A 58 -15.99 10.15 2.81
N GLY A 59 -17.02 9.34 3.01
CA GLY A 59 -17.79 8.73 1.91
C GLY A 59 -17.00 7.67 1.12
N THR A 60 -15.89 7.18 1.65
CA THR A 60 -15.06 6.13 1.04
C THR A 60 -15.00 4.90 1.94
N HIS A 61 -14.70 3.74 1.36
CA HIS A 61 -14.60 2.49 2.11
C HIS A 61 -13.18 2.31 2.65
N ILE A 62 -13.02 1.61 3.79
CA ILE A 62 -11.69 1.26 4.34
C ILE A 62 -10.81 0.51 3.33
N THR A 63 -11.43 -0.26 2.42
CA THR A 63 -10.76 -0.98 1.33
C THR A 63 -10.08 -0.03 0.36
N ASP A 64 -10.62 1.17 0.13
CA ASP A 64 -10.03 2.18 -0.77
C ASP A 64 -8.70 2.72 -0.20
N TRP A 65 -8.51 2.60 1.11
CA TRP A 65 -7.33 3.07 1.84
C TRP A 65 -6.29 1.96 2.04
N ALA A 66 -6.71 0.70 1.87
CA ALA A 66 -5.81 -0.45 1.97
C ALA A 66 -4.74 -0.33 0.87
N GLY A 67 -3.47 -0.34 1.27
CA GLY A 67 -2.38 -0.50 0.31
C GLY A 67 -1.79 -1.90 0.31
N VAL A 68 -2.03 -2.68 1.37
CA VAL A 68 -1.53 -4.05 1.47
C VAL A 68 -2.44 -4.90 2.34
N ILE A 69 -2.60 -6.17 1.96
CA ILE A 69 -3.24 -7.21 2.75
C ILE A 69 -2.24 -8.36 2.92
N LEU A 70 -1.91 -8.70 4.16
CA LEU A 70 -1.11 -9.85 4.54
C LEU A 70 -2.07 -10.99 4.87
N THR A 71 -1.88 -12.14 4.24
CA THR A 71 -2.73 -13.33 4.40
C THR A 71 -1.88 -14.59 4.43
N PRO A 72 -2.34 -15.67 5.08
CA PRO A 72 -1.59 -16.92 5.14
C PRO A 72 -1.27 -17.48 3.75
N ASP A 73 -0.07 -18.01 3.61
CA ASP A 73 0.41 -18.66 2.41
C ASP A 73 -0.18 -20.08 2.28
N THR A 74 -1.25 -20.21 1.50
CA THR A 74 -1.88 -21.51 1.23
C THR A 74 -2.01 -21.77 -0.28
N PRO A 75 -2.09 -23.03 -0.73
CA PRO A 75 -2.35 -23.36 -2.13
C PRO A 75 -3.61 -22.66 -2.66
N GLU A 76 -4.68 -22.64 -1.87
CA GLU A 76 -5.94 -22.02 -2.26
C GLU A 76 -5.82 -20.49 -2.41
N THR A 77 -5.07 -19.83 -1.52
CA THR A 77 -4.81 -18.39 -1.65
C THR A 77 -4.01 -18.09 -2.93
N ARG A 78 -3.02 -18.91 -3.27
CA ARG A 78 -2.22 -18.76 -4.49
C ARG A 78 -3.06 -18.94 -5.75
N ASP A 79 -3.90 -19.96 -5.79
CA ASP A 79 -4.79 -20.23 -6.93
C ASP A 79 -5.79 -19.09 -7.13
N ARG A 80 -6.33 -18.53 -6.05
CA ARG A 80 -7.24 -17.36 -6.11
C ARG A 80 -6.52 -16.11 -6.61
N LEU A 81 -5.27 -15.88 -6.21
CA LEU A 81 -4.46 -14.76 -6.72
C LEU A 81 -4.22 -14.87 -8.22
N ASP A 82 -3.84 -16.06 -8.70
CA ASP A 82 -3.64 -16.33 -10.14
C ASP A 82 -4.93 -16.08 -10.94
N GLN A 83 -6.06 -16.61 -10.48
CA GLN A 83 -7.38 -16.41 -11.10
C GLN A 83 -7.81 -14.94 -11.11
N ALA A 84 -7.42 -14.17 -10.09
CA ALA A 84 -7.66 -12.73 -9.99
C ALA A 84 -6.64 -11.89 -10.79
N GLY A 85 -5.71 -12.52 -11.50
CA GLY A 85 -4.71 -11.88 -12.34
C GLY A 85 -3.58 -11.18 -11.56
N TYR A 86 -3.43 -11.48 -10.27
CA TYR A 86 -2.30 -10.99 -9.49
C TYR A 86 -1.01 -11.66 -9.96
N THR A 87 0.08 -10.89 -10.01
CA THR A 87 1.38 -11.37 -10.48
C THR A 87 2.44 -11.20 -9.39
N PRO A 88 3.44 -12.10 -9.30
CA PRO A 88 4.54 -11.93 -8.38
C PRO A 88 5.25 -10.59 -8.59
N ARG A 89 5.52 -9.90 -7.49
CA ARG A 89 6.20 -8.62 -7.45
C ARG A 89 7.56 -8.78 -6.79
N THR A 90 8.58 -8.28 -7.46
CA THR A 90 9.90 -8.11 -6.84
C THR A 90 9.85 -6.91 -5.90
N THR A 91 10.12 -7.13 -4.62
CA THR A 91 10.16 -6.07 -3.61
C THR A 91 11.20 -6.40 -2.55
N GLU A 92 11.68 -5.36 -1.86
CA GLU A 92 12.46 -5.54 -0.64
C GLU A 92 11.50 -5.92 0.49
N PHE A 93 11.63 -7.15 0.99
CA PHE A 93 10.81 -7.67 2.09
C PHE A 93 11.30 -7.17 3.44
N VAL A 94 10.36 -6.87 4.34
CA VAL A 94 10.58 -6.35 5.71
C VAL A 94 10.93 -7.45 6.69
N ASP A 95 10.28 -8.58 6.46
CA ASP A 95 9.99 -9.59 7.45
C ASP A 95 10.34 -10.94 6.83
N GLU A 96 11.05 -11.76 7.59
CA GLU A 96 11.39 -13.12 7.19
C GLU A 96 10.12 -13.95 7.00
N ASP A 97 9.03 -13.58 7.69
CA ASP A 97 7.73 -14.23 7.59
C ASP A 97 6.99 -13.96 6.26
N ILE A 98 7.42 -12.98 5.45
CA ILE A 98 6.82 -12.70 4.14
C ILE A 98 7.51 -13.54 3.06
N HIS A 99 6.78 -14.51 2.52
CA HIS A 99 7.29 -15.38 1.47
C HIS A 99 7.21 -14.75 0.07
N TYR A 100 6.08 -14.10 -0.24
CA TYR A 100 5.80 -13.58 -1.59
C TYR A 100 4.98 -12.29 -1.54
N ALA A 101 5.28 -11.37 -2.46
CA ALA A 101 4.44 -10.22 -2.75
C ALA A 101 3.78 -10.38 -4.11
N PHE A 102 2.51 -9.99 -4.20
CA PHE A 102 1.71 -9.99 -5.41
C PHE A 102 1.10 -8.62 -5.66
N GLU A 103 1.11 -8.20 -6.91
CA GLU A 103 0.47 -6.95 -7.36
C GLU A 103 -0.52 -7.22 -8.50
N GLN A 104 -1.55 -6.38 -8.60
CA GLN A 104 -2.45 -6.33 -9.75
C GLN A 104 -2.20 -5.04 -10.53
N ARG A 105 -1.54 -5.14 -11.68
CA ARG A 105 -1.10 -4.01 -12.50
C ARG A 105 -2.23 -3.36 -13.30
N LEU A 106 -3.34 -4.07 -13.55
CA LEU A 106 -4.44 -3.61 -14.40
C LEU A 106 -5.44 -2.70 -13.69
N GLY A 107 -5.25 -2.41 -12.40
CA GLY A 107 -6.10 -1.52 -11.62
C GLY A 107 -5.43 -1.02 -10.34
N VAL A 108 -6.19 -0.31 -9.52
CA VAL A 108 -5.72 0.18 -8.21
C VAL A 108 -6.25 -0.78 -7.15
N PHE A 109 -5.43 -1.75 -6.77
CA PHE A 109 -5.73 -2.73 -5.73
C PHE A 109 -4.64 -2.71 -4.66
N PRO A 110 -4.92 -3.14 -3.42
CA PRO A 110 -3.88 -3.40 -2.45
C PRO A 110 -2.97 -4.53 -2.97
N ASP A 111 -1.69 -4.44 -2.64
CA ASP A 111 -0.79 -5.56 -2.81
C ASP A 111 -1.17 -6.69 -1.85
N ILE A 112 -0.98 -7.94 -2.26
CA ILE A 112 -1.24 -9.11 -1.41
C ILE A 112 0.10 -9.74 -1.04
N LEU A 113 0.37 -9.82 0.26
CA LEU A 113 1.57 -10.47 0.80
C LEU A 113 1.17 -11.82 1.40
N LEU A 114 1.85 -12.88 0.97
CA LEU A 114 1.69 -14.21 1.54
C LEU A 114 2.70 -14.39 2.67
N THR A 115 2.20 -14.79 3.85
CA THR A 115 3.01 -14.94 5.05
C THR A 115 2.96 -16.35 5.62
N GLU A 116 4.00 -16.77 6.36
CA GLU A 116 3.96 -18.02 7.15
C GLU A 116 2.93 -17.95 8.28
N SER A 117 2.71 -16.75 8.84
CA SER A 117 1.74 -16.51 9.90
C SER A 117 0.32 -16.88 9.48
N ASP A 118 -0.45 -17.46 10.42
CA ASP A 118 -1.90 -17.66 10.29
C ASP A 118 -2.72 -16.36 10.53
N ARG A 119 -2.03 -15.27 10.86
CA ARG A 119 -2.60 -13.94 11.12
C ARG A 119 -2.86 -13.19 9.82
N MET A 120 -4.04 -12.60 9.68
CA MET A 120 -4.32 -11.62 8.63
C MET A 120 -3.96 -10.22 9.10
N SER A 121 -3.34 -9.40 8.25
CA SER A 121 -3.11 -8.00 8.56
C SER A 121 -3.45 -7.09 7.38
N VAL A 122 -3.95 -5.90 7.66
CA VAL A 122 -4.23 -4.90 6.63
C VAL A 122 -3.43 -3.64 6.95
N GLY A 123 -2.71 -3.12 5.96
CA GLY A 123 -1.99 -1.85 6.06
C GLY A 123 -2.71 -0.75 5.29
N LEU A 124 -3.20 0.26 6.00
CA LEU A 124 -3.79 1.45 5.41
C LEU A 124 -2.71 2.47 5.05
N ARG A 125 -2.76 3.01 3.82
CA ARG A 125 -1.83 4.06 3.41
C ARG A 125 -2.21 5.39 4.04
N VAL A 126 -1.25 6.01 4.72
CA VAL A 126 -1.39 7.36 5.26
C VAL A 126 -0.22 8.23 4.81
N GLU A 127 -0.46 9.53 4.69
CA GLU A 127 0.61 10.49 4.39
C GLU A 127 1.53 10.73 5.60
N SER A 128 0.97 10.63 6.80
CA SER A 128 1.64 10.90 8.07
C SER A 128 1.01 10.04 9.16
N ILE A 129 1.79 9.12 9.73
CA ILE A 129 1.35 8.32 10.88
C ILE A 129 1.05 9.24 12.08
N ALA A 130 1.83 10.30 12.25
CA ALA A 130 1.64 11.22 13.38
C ALA A 130 0.32 11.98 13.29
N ASP A 131 -0.03 12.51 12.10
CA ASP A 131 -1.29 13.21 11.90
C ASP A 131 -2.47 12.23 12.01
N CYS A 132 -2.32 11.00 11.50
CA CYS A 132 -3.33 9.94 11.64
C CYS A 132 -3.61 9.61 13.11
N PHE A 133 -2.57 9.39 13.93
CA PHE A 133 -2.70 9.10 15.35
C PHE A 133 -3.33 10.25 16.12
N ALA A 134 -2.87 11.48 15.87
CA ALA A 134 -3.38 12.66 16.55
C ALA A 134 -4.85 12.92 16.22
N PHE A 135 -5.23 12.88 14.94
CA PHE A 135 -6.61 13.13 14.51
C PHE A 135 -7.59 12.08 15.04
N ASN A 136 -7.21 10.80 14.96
CA ASN A 136 -8.05 9.68 15.40
C ASN A 136 -7.93 9.36 16.89
N GLN A 137 -7.12 10.12 17.63
CA GLN A 137 -6.85 9.91 19.07
C GLN A 137 -6.39 8.47 19.36
N LEU A 138 -5.56 7.91 18.47
CA LEU A 138 -5.04 6.55 18.59
C LEU A 138 -3.95 6.49 19.66
N LYS A 139 -3.90 5.36 20.37
CA LYS A 139 -2.88 5.05 21.38
C LYS A 139 -1.79 4.18 20.77
N GLY A 140 -0.66 4.03 21.47
CA GLY A 140 0.43 3.15 21.02
C GLY A 140 1.41 3.81 20.06
N PHE A 141 1.60 5.13 20.16
CA PHE A 141 2.57 5.87 19.33
C PHE A 141 4.01 5.36 19.54
N GLU A 142 4.30 4.80 20.72
CA GLU A 142 5.55 4.14 21.08
C GLU A 142 5.79 2.82 20.32
N HIS A 143 4.76 2.26 19.67
CA HIS A 143 4.85 1.04 18.87
C HIS A 143 5.07 1.31 17.37
N ILE A 144 5.24 2.58 16.99
CA ILE A 144 5.60 2.93 15.61
C ILE A 144 6.97 2.34 15.29
N GLN A 145 7.01 1.59 14.20
CA GLN A 145 8.22 1.00 13.64
C GLN A 145 8.74 1.88 12.51
N GLY A 146 10.06 2.05 12.45
CA GLY A 146 10.75 2.94 11.51
C GLY A 146 10.95 4.36 12.06
N GLU A 147 12.14 4.90 11.80
CA GLU A 147 12.53 6.24 12.25
C GLU A 147 11.65 7.34 11.63
N PRO A 148 11.45 8.48 12.30
CA PRO A 148 10.79 9.64 11.70
C PRO A 148 11.43 10.02 10.37
N PHE A 149 10.60 10.25 9.35
CA PHE A 149 11.00 10.56 7.97
C PHE A 149 11.78 9.44 7.25
N ALA A 150 11.85 8.23 7.82
CA ALA A 150 12.32 7.08 7.07
C ALA A 150 11.38 6.79 5.89
N ARG A 151 11.93 6.22 4.82
CA ARG A 151 11.17 5.91 3.60
C ARG A 151 9.94 5.02 3.81
N ALA A 152 9.93 4.19 4.86
CA ALA A 152 8.79 3.41 5.31
C ALA A 152 8.68 3.43 6.83
N ARG A 153 7.45 3.55 7.31
CA ARG A 153 7.08 3.46 8.72
C ARG A 153 5.75 2.74 8.84
N TRP A 154 5.59 2.01 9.93
CA TRP A 154 4.39 1.20 10.21
C TRP A 154 3.97 1.40 11.64
N ALA A 155 2.67 1.39 11.90
CA ALA A 155 2.15 1.48 13.26
C ALA A 155 0.91 0.59 13.41
N PRO A 156 0.87 -0.28 14.43
CA PRO A 156 -0.34 -1.06 14.71
C PRO A 156 -1.38 -0.11 15.31
N ILE A 157 -2.63 -0.23 14.86
CA ILE A 157 -3.73 0.60 15.39
C ILE A 157 -4.80 -0.23 16.09
N TYR A 158 -5.14 -1.41 15.54
CA TYR A 158 -6.08 -2.35 16.16
C TYR A 158 -5.59 -3.79 16.02
N SER A 159 -5.96 -4.64 16.97
CA SER A 159 -5.67 -6.08 16.93
C SER A 159 -6.93 -6.85 17.29
N GLY A 160 -7.13 -7.98 16.62
CA GLY A 160 -8.26 -8.88 16.83
C GLY A 160 -7.81 -10.34 16.84
N GLU A 161 -8.77 -11.26 16.70
CA GLU A 161 -8.48 -12.69 16.68
C GLU A 161 -7.70 -13.07 15.42
N ARG A 162 -6.38 -13.27 15.56
CA ARG A 162 -5.48 -13.52 14.42
C ARG A 162 -5.64 -12.46 13.33
N ALA A 163 -5.85 -11.21 13.74
CA ALA A 163 -5.99 -10.07 12.85
C ALA A 163 -5.25 -8.82 13.38
N ALA A 164 -4.77 -7.94 12.50
CA ALA A 164 -4.40 -6.57 12.87
C ALA A 164 -4.60 -5.55 11.75
N LEU A 165 -4.99 -4.35 12.16
CA LEU A 165 -4.94 -3.16 11.33
C LEU A 165 -3.69 -2.37 11.64
N TRP A 166 -3.00 -1.97 10.58
CA TRP A 166 -1.83 -1.12 10.61
C TRP A 166 -2.09 0.13 9.77
N VAL A 167 -1.38 1.20 10.09
CA VAL A 167 -1.20 2.33 9.18
C VAL A 167 0.25 2.35 8.71
N MET A 168 0.45 2.70 7.44
CA MET A 168 1.75 2.73 6.81
C MET A 168 2.00 4.04 6.05
N GLU A 169 3.16 4.62 6.30
CA GLU A 169 3.68 5.81 5.65
C GLU A 169 4.90 5.38 4.81
N ARG A 170 4.86 5.66 3.51
CA ARG A 170 5.82 5.07 2.55
C ARG A 170 6.56 6.08 1.67
N HIS A 171 6.39 7.40 1.82
CA HIS A 171 7.16 8.46 1.12
C HIS A 171 7.65 8.16 -0.33
N GLY A 172 6.85 7.51 -1.17
CA GLY A 172 7.24 7.10 -2.53
C GLY A 172 8.12 5.83 -2.63
N TYR A 173 8.51 5.22 -1.52
CA TYR A 173 9.16 3.93 -1.46
C TYR A 173 8.21 2.80 -1.86
N ASN A 174 8.62 2.08 -2.90
CA ASN A 174 7.86 0.99 -3.47
C ASN A 174 8.09 -0.36 -2.76
N GLY A 175 8.79 -0.40 -1.62
CA GLY A 175 8.94 -1.62 -0.83
C GLY A 175 8.17 -1.55 0.49
N TYR A 176 8.36 -2.56 1.33
CA TYR A 176 7.79 -2.59 2.68
C TYR A 176 8.86 -2.46 3.76
N HIS A 177 10.12 -2.75 3.43
CA HIS A 177 11.18 -2.94 4.42
C HIS A 177 11.49 -1.67 5.21
N LEU A 178 11.51 -1.83 6.53
CA LEU A 178 11.88 -0.83 7.54
C LEU A 178 13.41 -0.73 7.61
N ALA A 179 14.02 -0.26 6.52
CA ALA A 179 15.47 -0.09 6.48
C ALA A 179 15.91 1.06 7.40
N PHE A 180 17.12 0.90 7.93
CA PHE A 180 17.85 2.05 8.44
C PHE A 180 18.03 3.08 7.32
N GLU A 181 17.59 4.30 7.57
CA GLU A 181 17.73 5.41 6.65
C GLU A 181 18.81 6.37 7.16
N PRO A 182 19.86 6.66 6.36
CA PRO A 182 20.88 7.63 6.71
C PRO A 182 20.27 8.97 7.14
N ALA A 183 20.84 9.59 8.15
CA ALA A 183 20.30 10.83 8.73
C ALA A 183 20.13 11.94 7.69
N GLU A 184 21.06 12.04 6.74
CA GLU A 184 21.02 12.97 5.61
C GLU A 184 19.77 12.83 4.73
N ASN A 185 19.34 11.60 4.43
CA ASN A 185 18.11 11.35 3.66
C ASN A 185 16.86 11.76 4.45
N ARG A 186 16.82 11.47 5.77
CA ARG A 186 15.70 11.85 6.64
C ARG A 186 15.59 13.37 6.79
N ILE A 187 16.72 14.07 6.92
CA ILE A 187 16.77 15.53 6.95
C ILE A 187 16.29 16.12 5.60
N ALA A 188 16.71 15.54 4.48
CA ALA A 188 16.25 15.96 3.16
C ALA A 188 14.73 15.76 2.99
N ALA A 189 14.19 14.62 3.44
CA ALA A 189 12.75 14.35 3.43
C ALA A 189 11.96 15.38 4.25
N MET A 190 12.44 15.74 5.44
CA MET A 190 11.85 16.82 6.25
C MET A 190 11.84 18.16 5.51
N HIS A 191 12.94 18.56 4.90
CA HIS A 191 13.00 19.81 4.11
C HIS A 191 12.08 19.79 2.89
N HIS A 192 11.95 18.65 2.20
CA HIS A 192 11.01 18.50 1.10
C HIS A 192 9.56 18.65 1.58
N LEU A 193 9.21 18.05 2.73
CA LEU A 193 7.89 18.20 3.32
C LEU A 193 7.60 19.65 3.70
N GLU A 194 8.56 20.33 4.32
CA GLU A 194 8.45 21.75 4.68
C GLU A 194 8.18 22.62 3.45
N ARG A 195 8.98 22.45 2.37
CA ARG A 195 8.77 23.15 1.09
C ARG A 195 7.42 22.83 0.47
N PHE A 196 6.99 21.56 0.50
CA PHE A 196 5.70 21.17 -0.03
C PHE A 196 4.52 21.78 0.74
N ARG A 197 4.62 21.85 2.07
CA ARG A 197 3.60 22.45 2.94
C ARG A 197 3.56 23.98 2.82
N THR A 198 4.70 24.62 2.54
CA THR A 198 4.83 26.09 2.45
C THR A 198 4.76 26.65 1.03
N ARG A 199 4.69 25.80 -0.01
CA ARG A 199 4.58 26.27 -1.40
C ARG A 199 3.32 27.12 -1.58
N ALA A 200 3.45 28.21 -2.34
CA ALA A 200 2.31 29.02 -2.73
C ALA A 200 1.31 28.15 -3.52
N ARG A 201 0.07 28.05 -3.03
CA ARG A 201 -1.02 27.35 -3.73
C ARG A 201 -1.79 28.38 -4.55
N CYS A 202 -1.53 28.41 -5.85
CA CYS A 202 -2.28 29.26 -6.77
C CYS A 202 -3.48 28.47 -7.29
N PHE A 203 -4.67 28.74 -6.75
CA PHE A 203 -5.93 28.28 -7.32
C PHE A 203 -6.48 29.42 -8.17
N GLY A 204 -6.01 29.49 -9.41
CA GLY A 204 -6.48 30.43 -10.44
C GLY A 204 -7.57 29.84 -11.30
#